data_AF-A0A917XPU3-F1
#
_entry.id   AF-A0A917XPU3-F1
#
_cell.length_a   1.000
_cell.length_b   1.000
_cell.length_c   1.000
_cell.angle_alpha   90.00
_cell.angle_beta   90.00
_cell.angle_gamma   90.00
#
_symmetry.space_group_name_H-M   'P 1'
#
loop_
_entity.id
_entity.type
_entity.pdbx_description
1 polymer ?
#
loop_
_entity_poly.entity_id
_entity_poly.type
_entity_poly.pdbx_seq_one_letter_code
_entity_poly.pdbx_strand_id
1 'polypeptide(L)'
;MCLLHELVSDLVFTGPGSEPAAELVGVLSARQDTLNSPRPDLAELVAARALLLPRSQRWTKAVESALIGTWSDPLWDTGFLPLSALGALRAEARSAHRELVPIWRRRTRHGRVLSLDADLGGLSLHDLVVADMNLLSRTAGGVFEDERLNAVLRALTSSERAVVFAYAEGEGSTWTEAASVAGATDPKAFGESVRRKVKRLAAEQRRRGLLRVAPPAP
;
A
#
# COMPACT_ATOMS: atom_id res chain seq x y z
N MET A 1 33.48 -21.56 22.80
CA MET A 1 33.68 -20.24 23.46
C MET A 1 35.14 -19.76 23.52
N CYS A 2 36.15 -20.56 23.11
CA CYS A 2 37.54 -20.06 22.94
C CYS A 2 38.06 -20.16 21.49
N LEU A 3 37.58 -21.12 20.70
CA LEU A 3 38.14 -21.43 19.38
C LEU A 3 37.92 -20.35 18.30
N LEU A 4 36.86 -19.53 18.39
CA LEU A 4 36.61 -18.47 17.40
C LEU A 4 37.48 -17.22 17.60
N HIS A 5 37.95 -16.95 18.83
CA HIS A 5 38.83 -15.81 19.09
C HIS A 5 40.29 -16.12 18.68
N GLU A 6 40.69 -17.39 18.74
CA GLU A 6 41.96 -17.88 18.18
C GLU A 6 41.91 -17.97 16.65
N LEU A 7 40.84 -18.51 16.07
CA LEU A 7 40.67 -18.58 14.60
C LEU A 7 40.61 -17.22 13.91
N VAL A 8 40.06 -16.19 14.57
CA VAL A 8 40.04 -14.82 14.04
C VAL A 8 41.41 -14.13 14.15
N SER A 9 42.26 -14.54 15.09
CA SER A 9 43.64 -14.05 15.20
C SER A 9 44.59 -14.73 14.21
N ASP A 10 44.39 -16.03 13.92
CA ASP A 10 45.30 -16.83 13.10
C ASP A 10 45.12 -16.65 11.57
N LEU A 11 44.04 -15.99 11.14
CA LEU A 11 43.74 -15.77 9.71
C LEU A 11 44.40 -14.50 9.11
N VAL A 12 45.34 -13.86 9.80
CA VAL A 12 45.97 -12.60 9.35
C VAL A 12 47.37 -12.85 8.77
N PHE A 13 47.43 -13.07 7.45
CA PHE A 13 48.66 -12.94 6.69
C PHE A 13 48.99 -11.46 6.46
N THR A 14 50.24 -11.09 6.72
CA THR A 14 50.79 -9.73 6.67
C THR A 14 51.00 -9.25 5.22
N GLY A 15 50.49 -8.06 4.91
CA GLY A 15 50.74 -7.35 3.66
C GLY A 15 50.32 -5.88 3.75
N PRO A 16 50.97 -4.95 3.02
CA PRO A 16 50.72 -3.51 3.12
C PRO A 16 49.36 -3.16 2.49
N GLY A 17 48.31 -3.27 3.30
CA GLY A 17 46.90 -3.10 2.94
C GLY A 17 45.97 -3.40 4.12
N SER A 18 46.40 -3.06 5.34
CA SER A 18 45.86 -3.55 6.61
C SER A 18 44.56 -2.89 7.08
N GLU A 19 44.13 -1.78 6.48
CA GLU A 19 42.88 -1.09 6.85
C GLU A 19 41.62 -1.92 6.56
N PRO A 20 41.39 -2.47 5.34
CA PRO A 20 40.19 -3.25 5.06
C PRO A 20 40.09 -4.54 5.87
N ALA A 21 41.23 -5.15 6.23
CA ALA A 21 41.25 -6.36 7.07
C ALA A 21 40.82 -6.04 8.51
N ALA A 22 41.33 -4.94 9.10
CA ALA A 22 40.93 -4.49 10.42
C ALA A 22 39.44 -4.08 10.47
N GLU A 23 38.92 -3.47 9.41
CA GLU A 23 37.50 -3.15 9.27
C GLU A 23 36.64 -4.41 9.24
N LEU A 24 37.02 -5.42 8.45
CA LEU A 24 36.28 -6.69 8.38
C LEU A 24 36.26 -7.43 9.73
N VAL A 25 37.37 -7.46 10.45
CA VAL A 25 37.42 -8.00 11.82
C VAL A 25 36.47 -7.23 12.75
N GLY A 26 36.48 -5.90 12.68
CA GLY A 26 35.54 -5.07 13.45
C GLY A 26 34.07 -5.35 13.14
N VAL A 27 33.74 -5.56 11.85
CA VAL A 27 32.39 -5.92 11.40
C VAL A 27 31.98 -7.31 11.87
N LEU A 28 32.88 -8.30 11.81
CA LEU A 28 32.61 -9.67 12.28
C LEU A 28 32.38 -9.70 13.80
N SER A 29 33.16 -8.96 14.58
CA SER A 29 32.92 -8.78 16.01
C SER A 29 31.57 -8.14 16.29
N ALA A 30 31.21 -7.09 15.54
CA ALA A 30 29.90 -6.43 15.68
C ALA A 30 28.73 -7.37 15.33
N ARG A 31 28.90 -8.25 14.34
CA ARG A 31 27.93 -9.31 14.02
C ARG A 31 27.77 -10.27 15.20
N GLN A 32 28.88 -10.81 15.71
CA GLN A 32 28.85 -11.77 16.81
C GLN A 32 28.18 -11.18 18.05
N ASP A 33 28.48 -9.92 18.37
CA ASP A 33 27.84 -9.21 19.47
C ASP A 33 26.34 -9.02 19.22
N THR A 34 25.94 -8.65 18.00
CA THR A 34 24.52 -8.50 17.63
C THR A 34 23.74 -9.82 17.76
N LEU A 35 24.35 -10.95 17.40
CA LEU A 35 23.76 -12.28 17.56
C LEU A 35 23.62 -12.67 19.03
N ASN A 36 24.57 -12.27 19.88
CA ASN A 36 24.55 -12.56 21.30
C ASN A 36 23.59 -11.63 22.08
N SER A 37 23.53 -10.34 21.73
CA SER A 37 22.67 -9.32 22.32
C SER A 37 22.60 -8.07 21.43
N PRO A 38 21.40 -7.56 21.08
CA PRO A 38 21.29 -6.39 20.23
C PRO A 38 21.95 -5.15 20.85
N ARG A 39 23.01 -4.63 20.22
CA ARG A 39 23.75 -3.45 20.64
C ARG A 39 23.72 -2.36 19.56
N PRO A 40 22.83 -1.35 19.70
CA PRO A 40 22.60 -0.35 18.64
C PRO A 40 23.78 0.61 18.42
N ASP A 41 24.62 0.78 19.43
CA ASP A 41 25.86 1.57 19.42
C ASP A 41 26.92 1.00 18.46
N LEU A 42 27.06 -0.33 18.43
CA LEU A 42 27.99 -1.01 17.52
C LEU A 42 27.53 -0.91 16.06
N ALA A 43 26.23 -1.07 15.81
CA ALA A 43 25.68 -0.92 14.47
C ALA A 43 25.85 0.51 13.93
N GLU A 44 25.71 1.53 14.78
CA GLU A 44 25.99 2.92 14.42
C GLU A 44 27.47 3.16 14.10
N LEU A 45 28.38 2.55 14.86
CA LEU A 45 29.82 2.66 14.63
C LEU A 45 30.21 1.98 13.30
N VAL A 46 29.70 0.78 13.02
CA VAL A 46 29.90 0.09 11.74
C VAL A 46 29.32 0.89 10.58
N ALA A 47 28.11 1.43 10.72
CA ALA A 47 27.47 2.27 9.72
C ALA A 47 28.35 3.46 9.32
N ALA A 48 28.87 4.18 10.32
CA ALA A 48 29.63 5.40 10.08
C ALA A 48 31.08 5.14 9.65
N ARG A 49 31.73 4.13 10.21
CA ARG A 49 33.17 3.89 10.03
C ARG A 49 33.48 2.95 8.86
N ALA A 50 32.87 1.76 8.84
CA ALA A 50 33.15 0.75 7.80
C ALA A 50 32.28 0.95 6.54
N LEU A 51 31.02 1.36 6.72
CA LEU A 51 30.07 1.46 5.60
C LEU A 51 29.92 2.88 5.04
N LEU A 52 30.40 3.91 5.74
CA LEU A 52 30.27 5.33 5.37
C LEU A 52 28.81 5.74 5.09
N LEU A 53 27.87 5.22 5.89
CA LEU A 53 26.44 5.47 5.80
C LEU A 53 25.98 6.55 6.82
N PRO A 54 24.88 7.27 6.56
CA PRO A 54 24.38 8.30 7.47
C PRO A 54 24.00 7.76 8.85
N ARG A 55 24.34 8.51 9.91
CA ARG A 55 23.91 8.21 11.29
C ARG A 55 22.44 8.59 11.49
N SER A 56 21.57 7.60 11.44
CA SER A 56 20.15 7.77 11.78
C SER A 56 19.59 6.45 12.32
N GLN A 57 18.58 6.51 13.19
CA GLN A 57 17.95 5.31 13.76
C GLN A 57 17.49 4.29 12.70
N ARG A 58 17.03 4.77 11.54
CA ARG A 58 16.62 3.90 10.41
C ARG A 58 17.80 3.21 9.74
N TRP A 59 18.93 3.91 9.61
CA TRP A 59 20.17 3.32 9.10
C TRP A 59 20.76 2.35 10.11
N THR A 60 20.71 2.66 11.42
CA THR A 60 21.11 1.72 12.49
C THR A 60 20.32 0.43 12.40
N LYS A 61 18.97 0.51 12.31
CA LYS A 61 18.11 -0.68 12.15
C LYS A 61 18.38 -1.46 10.86
N ALA A 62 18.67 -0.77 9.77
CA ALA A 62 19.03 -1.42 8.50
C ALA A 62 20.38 -2.14 8.59
N VAL A 63 21.36 -1.57 9.28
CA VAL A 63 22.68 -2.17 9.49
C VAL A 63 22.60 -3.33 10.48
N GLU A 64 21.83 -3.23 11.56
CA GLU A 64 21.55 -4.38 12.46
C GLU A 64 20.98 -5.56 11.68
N SER A 65 19.99 -5.32 10.80
CA SER A 65 19.41 -6.35 9.95
C SER A 65 20.44 -6.95 8.98
N ALA A 66 21.25 -6.11 8.33
CA ALA A 66 22.28 -6.56 7.40
C ALA A 66 23.44 -7.29 8.08
N LEU A 67 23.78 -6.95 9.34
CA LEU A 67 24.81 -7.64 10.11
C LEU A 67 24.44 -9.11 10.35
N ILE A 68 23.15 -9.42 10.48
CA ILE A 68 22.60 -10.79 10.63
C ILE A 68 22.48 -11.50 9.25
N GLY A 69 22.60 -10.77 8.15
CA GLY A 69 22.40 -11.25 6.78
C GLY A 69 23.46 -12.21 6.23
N THR A 70 23.45 -12.40 4.91
CA THR A 70 24.16 -13.47 4.20
C THR A 70 25.54 -13.07 3.68
N TRP A 71 25.95 -11.82 3.85
CA TRP A 71 27.24 -11.32 3.38
C TRP A 71 28.46 -12.12 3.90
N SER A 72 28.30 -12.84 5.02
CA SER A 72 29.35 -13.68 5.63
C SER A 72 29.32 -15.15 5.19
N ASP A 73 28.33 -15.59 4.40
CA ASP A 73 28.21 -16.99 3.96
C ASP A 73 29.48 -17.54 3.31
N PRO A 74 30.23 -16.77 2.49
CA PRO A 74 31.50 -17.25 1.93
C PRO A 74 32.53 -17.67 2.99
N LEU A 75 32.51 -17.07 4.19
CA LEU A 75 33.39 -17.46 5.28
C LEU A 75 33.07 -18.88 5.78
N TRP A 76 31.79 -19.25 5.82
CA TRP A 76 31.35 -20.57 6.28
C TRP A 76 31.48 -21.64 5.19
N ASP A 77 31.23 -21.26 3.94
CA ASP A 77 31.26 -22.19 2.80
C ASP A 77 32.67 -22.46 2.28
N THR A 78 33.51 -21.42 2.22
CA THR A 78 34.84 -21.48 1.59
C THR A 78 35.99 -21.24 2.55
N GLY A 79 35.71 -20.90 3.82
CA GLY A 79 36.72 -20.59 4.83
C GLY A 79 37.42 -19.24 4.64
N PHE A 80 37.03 -18.47 3.62
CA PHE A 80 37.64 -17.18 3.28
C PHE A 80 36.58 -16.11 3.05
N LEU A 81 36.83 -14.93 3.59
CA LEU A 81 35.97 -13.77 3.38
C LEU A 81 36.58 -12.82 2.35
N PRO A 82 35.99 -12.67 1.16
CA PRO A 82 36.53 -11.78 0.14
C PRO A 82 36.38 -10.31 0.54
N LEU A 83 37.28 -9.44 0.07
CA LEU A 83 37.19 -7.98 0.29
C LEU A 83 35.87 -7.38 -0.23
N SER A 84 35.22 -8.03 -1.19
CA SER A 84 33.89 -7.66 -1.68
C SER A 84 32.78 -7.86 -0.65
N ALA A 85 33.02 -8.58 0.44
CA ALA A 85 32.05 -8.83 1.50
C ALA A 85 31.59 -7.53 2.17
N LEU A 86 32.47 -6.53 2.30
CA LEU A 86 32.08 -5.20 2.79
C LEU A 86 31.13 -4.49 1.80
N GLY A 87 31.36 -4.69 0.50
CA GLY A 87 30.48 -4.23 -0.56
C GLY A 87 29.11 -4.93 -0.52
N ALA A 88 29.09 -6.24 -0.27
CA ALA A 88 27.87 -7.02 -0.10
C ALA A 88 27.08 -6.57 1.14
N LEU A 89 27.74 -6.41 2.28
CA LEU A 89 27.13 -5.86 3.50
C LEU A 89 26.55 -4.46 3.26
N ARG A 90 27.27 -3.58 2.56
CA ARG A 90 26.76 -2.25 2.20
C ARG A 90 25.52 -2.33 1.29
N ALA A 91 25.48 -3.31 0.38
CA ALA A 91 24.32 -3.52 -0.49
C ALA A 91 23.12 -4.05 0.31
N GLU A 92 23.32 -5.03 1.20
CA GLU A 92 22.30 -5.56 2.10
C GLU A 92 21.73 -4.47 3.01
N ALA A 93 22.58 -3.65 3.64
CA ALA A 93 22.16 -2.52 4.47
C ALA A 93 21.31 -1.50 3.68
N ARG A 94 21.64 -1.26 2.40
CA ARG A 94 20.83 -0.40 1.53
C ARG A 94 19.48 -1.02 1.19
N SER A 95 19.43 -2.33 0.93
CA SER A 95 18.17 -3.04 0.67
C SER A 95 17.27 -3.04 1.90
N ALA A 96 17.79 -3.40 3.07
CA ALA A 96 17.08 -3.32 4.34
C ALA A 96 16.62 -1.90 4.66
N HIS A 97 17.46 -0.88 4.39
CA HIS A 97 17.05 0.51 4.56
C HIS A 97 15.90 0.88 3.63
N ARG A 98 15.94 0.46 2.35
CA ARG A 98 14.83 0.69 1.41
C ARG A 98 13.57 0.05 1.96
N GLU A 99 13.59 -1.22 2.36
CA GLU A 99 12.45 -1.94 2.94
C GLU A 99 11.85 -1.24 4.16
N LEU A 100 12.71 -0.77 5.08
CA LEU A 100 12.31 -0.02 6.27
C LEU A 100 11.79 1.40 5.96
N VAL A 101 12.06 1.94 4.76
CA VAL A 101 11.46 3.20 4.30
C VAL A 101 10.08 2.91 3.71
N PRO A 102 9.00 3.36 4.36
CA PRO A 102 7.65 3.14 3.86
C PRO A 102 7.47 3.71 2.46
N ILE A 103 6.70 3.04 1.61
CA ILE A 103 6.49 3.43 0.20
C ILE A 103 6.00 4.87 0.07
N TRP A 104 5.19 5.37 1.02
CA TRP A 104 4.71 6.75 1.08
C TRP A 104 5.79 7.82 1.34
N ARG A 105 6.97 7.42 1.84
CA ARG A 105 8.16 8.29 1.91
C ARG A 105 9.11 8.13 0.73
N ARG A 106 8.87 7.16 -0.16
CA ARG A 106 9.67 6.97 -1.37
C ARG A 106 9.16 7.91 -2.46
N ARG A 107 10.06 8.60 -3.15
CA ARG A 107 9.73 9.43 -4.31
C ARG A 107 9.44 8.49 -5.48
N THR A 108 8.17 8.31 -5.83
CA THR A 108 7.84 7.52 -7.03
C THR A 108 8.00 8.40 -8.27
N ARG A 109 8.31 7.81 -9.43
CA ARG A 109 8.44 8.54 -10.71
C ARG A 109 7.16 9.29 -11.09
N HIS A 110 6.02 8.89 -10.53
CA HIS A 110 4.68 9.40 -10.88
C HIS A 110 4.04 10.29 -9.81
N GLY A 111 4.74 10.63 -8.73
CA GLY A 111 4.22 11.54 -7.69
C GLY A 111 4.64 11.19 -6.27
N ARG A 112 4.13 11.95 -5.30
CA ARG A 112 4.26 11.63 -3.87
C ARG A 112 3.11 10.69 -3.48
N VAL A 113 3.44 9.54 -2.91
CA VAL A 113 2.45 8.62 -2.35
C VAL A 113 2.03 9.18 -0.98
N LEU A 114 0.73 9.40 -0.80
CA LEU A 114 0.15 9.89 0.46
C LEU A 114 -0.39 8.71 1.27
N SER A 115 -0.35 8.84 2.60
CA SER A 115 -1.00 7.87 3.49
C SER A 115 -2.51 7.98 3.37
N LEU A 116 -3.21 6.85 3.35
CA LEU A 116 -4.69 6.83 3.41
C LEU A 116 -5.19 7.33 4.77
N ASP A 117 -4.41 7.13 5.83
CA ASP A 117 -4.71 7.64 7.18
C ASP A 117 -4.31 9.10 7.37
N ALA A 118 -3.88 9.80 6.31
CA ALA A 118 -3.54 11.21 6.43
C ALA A 118 -4.79 12.01 6.81
N ASP A 119 -4.72 12.74 7.91
CA ASP A 119 -5.77 13.64 8.38
C ASP A 119 -5.87 14.85 7.42
N LEU A 120 -7.05 15.02 6.83
CA LEU A 120 -7.42 16.11 5.93
C LEU A 120 -8.42 17.07 6.60
N GLY A 121 -8.27 17.32 7.90
CA GLY A 121 -9.11 18.26 8.65
C GLY A 121 -10.35 17.59 9.25
N GLY A 122 -10.16 16.44 9.89
CA GLY A 122 -11.21 15.67 10.56
C GLY A 122 -11.76 14.49 9.76
N LEU A 123 -11.24 14.28 8.55
CA LEU A 123 -11.52 13.11 7.71
C LEU A 123 -10.20 12.53 7.21
N SER A 124 -10.11 11.20 7.14
CA SER A 124 -8.96 10.55 6.53
C SER A 124 -9.13 10.48 5.00
N LEU A 125 -8.02 10.43 4.25
CA LEU A 125 -8.06 10.17 2.81
C LEU A 125 -8.77 8.83 2.50
N HIS A 126 -8.68 7.85 3.41
CA HIS A 126 -9.42 6.61 3.36
C HIS A 126 -10.94 6.83 3.30
N ASP A 127 -11.48 7.71 4.16
CA ASP A 127 -12.92 7.97 4.21
C ASP A 127 -13.46 8.54 2.90
N LEU A 128 -12.67 9.40 2.24
CA LEU A 128 -12.99 9.95 0.93
C LEU A 128 -12.98 8.89 -0.17
N VAL A 129 -11.97 8.00 -0.17
CA VAL A 129 -11.85 6.92 -1.17
C VAL A 129 -12.95 5.87 -0.98
N VAL A 130 -13.32 5.53 0.26
CA VAL A 130 -14.40 4.60 0.54
C VAL A 130 -15.75 5.18 0.12
N ALA A 131 -16.00 6.46 0.39
CA ALA A 131 -17.22 7.13 -0.08
C ALA A 131 -17.33 7.09 -1.61
N ASP A 132 -16.23 7.40 -2.32
CA ASP A 132 -16.18 7.37 -3.78
C ASP A 132 -16.31 5.95 -4.36
N MET A 133 -15.68 4.95 -3.73
CA MET A 133 -15.80 3.54 -4.11
C MET A 133 -17.20 2.96 -3.89
N ASN A 134 -17.87 3.35 -2.81
CA ASN A 134 -19.27 2.98 -2.58
C ASN A 134 -20.15 3.60 -3.66
N LEU A 135 -19.90 4.86 -4.03
CA LEU A 135 -20.61 5.55 -5.11
C LEU A 135 -20.34 4.90 -6.48
N LEU A 136 -19.09 4.50 -6.76
CA LEU A 136 -18.69 3.79 -7.98
C LEU A 136 -19.26 2.37 -8.04
N SER A 137 -19.26 1.61 -6.95
CA SER A 137 -19.86 0.27 -6.90
C SER A 137 -21.39 0.34 -7.12
N ARG A 138 -22.04 1.37 -6.57
CA ARG A 138 -23.46 1.67 -6.79
C ARG A 138 -23.75 2.15 -8.22
N THR A 139 -22.82 2.88 -8.86
CA THR A 139 -23.02 3.45 -10.21
C THR A 139 -22.45 2.60 -11.36
N ALA A 140 -21.58 1.62 -11.11
CA ALA A 140 -20.85 0.94 -12.19
C ALA A 140 -21.34 -0.48 -12.52
N GLY A 141 -21.97 -1.26 -11.62
CA GLY A 141 -22.38 -2.61 -12.06
C GLY A 141 -22.75 -3.66 -11.03
N GLY A 142 -23.65 -3.37 -10.09
CA GLY A 142 -24.44 -4.46 -9.48
C GLY A 142 -25.50 -4.92 -10.48
N VAL A 143 -25.31 -6.04 -11.15
CA VAL A 143 -26.40 -6.70 -11.91
C VAL A 143 -27.39 -7.20 -10.87
N PHE A 144 -28.52 -6.50 -10.71
CA PHE A 144 -29.61 -6.96 -9.85
C PHE A 144 -30.21 -8.24 -10.46
N GLU A 145 -30.70 -9.15 -9.64
CA GLU A 145 -31.38 -10.38 -10.13
C GLU A 145 -32.59 -10.05 -11.01
N ASP A 146 -33.25 -8.90 -10.74
CA ASP A 146 -34.32 -8.39 -11.59
C ASP A 146 -33.78 -7.65 -12.82
N GLU A 147 -33.83 -8.33 -13.96
CA GLU A 147 -33.44 -7.77 -15.25
C GLU A 147 -34.26 -6.52 -15.65
N ARG A 148 -35.49 -6.39 -15.15
CA ARG A 148 -36.33 -5.20 -15.39
C ARG A 148 -35.76 -4.00 -14.66
N LEU A 149 -35.27 -4.20 -13.44
CA LEU A 149 -34.59 -3.17 -12.65
C LEU A 149 -33.28 -2.75 -13.33
N ASN A 150 -32.48 -3.71 -13.81
CA ASN A 150 -31.27 -3.42 -14.58
C ASN A 150 -31.56 -2.61 -15.84
N ALA A 151 -32.67 -2.88 -16.52
CA ALA A 151 -33.06 -2.14 -17.71
C ALA A 151 -33.50 -0.70 -17.41
N VAL A 152 -34.15 -0.46 -16.26
CA VAL A 152 -34.46 0.90 -15.79
C VAL A 152 -33.18 1.65 -15.42
N LEU A 153 -32.28 1.02 -14.66
CA LEU A 153 -31.04 1.65 -14.21
C LEU A 153 -30.09 1.96 -15.38
N ARG A 154 -30.00 1.10 -16.40
CA ARG A 154 -29.22 1.36 -17.62
C ARG A 154 -29.74 2.54 -18.45
N ALA A 155 -31.00 2.91 -18.31
CA ALA A 155 -31.60 4.03 -19.03
C ALA A 155 -31.46 5.39 -18.29
N LEU A 156 -30.87 5.38 -17.09
CA LEU A 156 -30.61 6.56 -16.28
C LEU A 156 -29.15 7.00 -16.41
N THR A 157 -28.89 8.31 -16.34
CA THR A 157 -27.52 8.83 -16.24
C THR A 157 -26.94 8.50 -14.87
N SER A 158 -25.61 8.62 -14.71
CA SER A 158 -24.95 8.37 -13.42
C SER A 158 -25.47 9.30 -12.30
N SER A 159 -25.76 10.56 -12.62
CA SER A 159 -26.35 11.51 -11.66
C SER A 159 -27.79 11.17 -11.28
N GLU A 160 -28.61 10.73 -12.24
CA GLU A 160 -29.98 10.30 -11.95
C GLU A 160 -30.02 9.01 -11.12
N ARG A 161 -29.09 8.08 -11.35
CA ARG A 161 -28.97 6.84 -10.55
C ARG A 161 -28.63 7.13 -9.09
N ALA A 162 -27.70 8.06 -8.84
CA ALA A 162 -27.35 8.46 -7.48
C ALA A 162 -28.57 8.93 -6.67
N VAL A 163 -29.46 9.71 -7.28
CA VAL A 163 -30.73 10.15 -6.65
C VAL A 163 -31.65 8.98 -6.33
N VAL A 164 -31.78 8.00 -7.25
CA VAL A 164 -32.61 6.82 -7.04
C VAL A 164 -32.09 5.96 -5.88
N PHE A 165 -30.77 5.80 -5.77
CA PHE A 165 -30.15 5.07 -4.66
C PHE A 165 -30.34 5.79 -3.32
N ALA A 166 -30.09 7.10 -3.26
CA ALA A 166 -30.30 7.91 -2.06
C ALA A 166 -31.77 7.84 -1.57
N TYR A 167 -32.74 7.80 -2.50
CA TYR A 167 -34.15 7.63 -2.16
C TYR A 167 -34.46 6.21 -1.65
N ALA A 168 -33.89 5.18 -2.25
CA ALA A 168 -34.12 3.78 -1.86
C ALA A 168 -33.49 3.40 -0.52
N GLU A 169 -32.35 4.01 -0.17
CA GLU A 169 -31.64 3.79 1.09
C GLU A 169 -32.26 4.55 2.28
N GLY A 170 -33.26 5.40 2.03
CA GLY A 170 -33.93 6.17 3.07
C GLY A 170 -33.15 7.40 3.55
N GLU A 171 -32.08 7.78 2.83
CA GLU A 171 -31.29 9.00 3.10
C GLU A 171 -32.08 10.28 2.80
N GLY A 172 -33.26 10.16 2.18
CA GLY A 172 -34.28 11.20 2.07
C GLY A 172 -35.68 10.59 2.04
N SER A 173 -36.61 11.18 2.78
CA SER A 173 -38.03 10.80 2.75
C SER A 173 -38.70 11.23 1.44
N THR A 174 -38.12 12.24 0.76
CA THR A 174 -38.61 12.80 -0.49
C THR A 174 -37.56 12.78 -1.61
N TRP A 175 -38.03 12.82 -2.86
CA TRP A 175 -37.16 12.88 -4.04
C TRP A 175 -36.29 14.14 -4.09
N THR A 176 -36.74 15.22 -3.46
CA THR A 176 -35.98 16.48 -3.33
C THR A 176 -34.80 16.30 -2.36
N GLU A 177 -35.03 15.64 -1.22
CA GLU A 177 -33.98 15.35 -0.24
C GLU A 177 -32.93 14.40 -0.83
N ALA A 178 -33.39 13.33 -1.50
CA ALA A 178 -32.49 12.42 -2.20
C ALA A 178 -31.65 13.12 -3.29
N ALA A 179 -32.23 14.09 -4.00
CA ALA A 179 -31.50 14.90 -4.97
C ALA A 179 -30.48 15.84 -4.32
N SER A 180 -30.78 16.35 -3.12
CA SER A 180 -29.84 17.16 -2.34
C SER A 180 -28.66 16.33 -1.84
N VAL A 181 -28.91 15.13 -1.33
CA VAL A 181 -27.87 14.19 -0.89
C VAL A 181 -26.97 13.78 -2.06
N ALA A 182 -27.56 13.57 -3.24
CA ALA A 182 -26.82 13.28 -4.47
C ALA A 182 -26.08 14.50 -5.08
N GLY A 183 -26.12 15.68 -4.45
CA GLY A 183 -25.38 16.86 -4.86
C GLY A 183 -25.96 17.62 -6.06
N ALA A 184 -27.27 17.53 -6.31
CA ALA A 184 -27.90 18.27 -7.39
C ALA A 184 -27.89 19.79 -7.15
N THR A 185 -27.57 20.58 -8.18
CA THR A 185 -27.56 22.06 -8.11
C THR A 185 -28.95 22.66 -7.88
N ASP A 186 -30.00 22.04 -8.42
CA ASP A 186 -31.40 22.34 -8.12
C ASP A 186 -32.12 21.03 -7.69
N PRO A 187 -32.10 20.71 -6.39
CA PRO A 187 -32.65 19.46 -5.88
C PRO A 187 -34.14 19.27 -6.18
N LYS A 188 -34.92 20.35 -6.22
CA LYS A 188 -36.37 20.27 -6.41
C LYS A 188 -36.72 19.94 -7.85
N ALA A 189 -36.17 20.68 -8.82
CA ALA A 189 -36.45 20.42 -10.23
C ALA A 189 -35.83 19.09 -10.69
N PHE A 190 -34.60 18.80 -10.23
CA PHE A 190 -33.90 17.58 -10.60
C PHE A 190 -34.57 16.35 -10.00
N GLY A 191 -34.90 16.36 -8.70
CA GLY A 191 -35.61 15.26 -8.03
C GLY A 191 -36.94 14.91 -8.69
N GLU A 192 -37.76 15.92 -9.02
CA GLU A 192 -39.04 15.68 -9.72
C GLU A 192 -38.88 15.23 -11.18
N SER A 193 -37.79 15.63 -11.85
CA SER A 193 -37.46 15.11 -13.19
C SER A 193 -37.11 13.62 -13.12
N VAL A 194 -36.24 13.24 -12.18
CA VAL A 194 -35.83 11.85 -11.94
C VAL A 194 -37.05 10.99 -11.58
N ARG A 195 -37.89 11.43 -10.63
CA ARG A 195 -39.11 10.74 -10.24
C ARG A 195 -40.02 10.47 -11.44
N ARG A 196 -40.28 11.48 -12.28
CA ARG A 196 -41.10 11.34 -13.50
C ARG A 196 -40.47 10.36 -14.49
N LYS A 197 -39.16 10.43 -14.69
CA LYS A 197 -38.42 9.56 -15.60
C LYS A 197 -38.45 8.09 -15.15
N VAL A 198 -38.16 7.83 -13.87
CA VAL A 198 -38.21 6.48 -13.29
C VAL A 198 -39.61 5.90 -13.37
N LYS A 199 -40.64 6.68 -13.02
CA LYS A 199 -42.05 6.25 -13.13
C LYS A 199 -42.42 5.87 -14.57
N ARG A 200 -41.99 6.67 -15.55
CA ARG A 200 -42.20 6.41 -16.98
C ARG A 200 -41.49 5.12 -17.42
N LEU A 201 -40.22 4.94 -17.04
CA LEU A 201 -39.44 3.75 -17.40
C LEU A 201 -40.02 2.48 -16.77
N ALA A 202 -40.45 2.53 -15.51
CA ALA A 202 -41.09 1.40 -14.85
C ALA A 202 -42.45 1.04 -15.50
N ALA A 203 -43.23 2.03 -15.96
CA ALA A 203 -44.45 1.78 -16.73
C ALA A 203 -44.14 1.10 -18.08
N GLU A 204 -43.08 1.55 -18.77
CA GLU A 204 -42.66 0.96 -20.03
C GLU A 204 -42.18 -0.50 -19.88
N GLN A 205 -41.40 -0.80 -18.85
CA GLN A 205 -40.97 -2.18 -18.58
C GLN A 205 -42.16 -3.09 -18.23
N ARG A 206 -43.15 -2.59 -17.49
CA ARG A 206 -44.40 -3.32 -17.24
C ARG A 206 -45.17 -3.60 -18.52
N ARG A 207 -45.31 -2.60 -19.40
CA ARG A 207 -45.95 -2.77 -20.72
C ARG A 207 -45.26 -3.85 -21.56
N ARG A 208 -43.92 -3.81 -21.65
CA ARG A 208 -43.13 -4.82 -22.37
C ARG A 208 -43.22 -6.21 -21.75
N GLY A 209 -43.26 -6.28 -20.42
CA GLY A 209 -43.47 -7.54 -19.69
C GLY A 209 -44.81 -8.18 -20.01
N LEU A 210 -45.89 -7.39 -20.08
CA LEU A 210 -47.23 -7.88 -20.44
C LEU A 210 -47.30 -8.39 -21.89
N LEU A 211 -46.66 -7.67 -22.83
CA LEU A 211 -46.60 -8.08 -24.24
C LEU A 211 -45.78 -9.35 -24.47
N ARG A 212 -44.78 -9.63 -23.62
CA ARG A 212 -43.98 -10.85 -23.67
C ARG A 212 -44.69 -12.09 -23.14
N VAL A 213 -45.70 -11.92 -22.28
CA VAL A 213 -46.45 -13.02 -21.64
C VAL A 213 -47.75 -13.35 -22.39
N ALA A 214 -48.22 -12.47 -23.27
CA ALA A 214 -49.42 -12.71 -24.07
C ALA A 214 -49.18 -13.86 -25.08
N PRO A 215 -49.98 -14.95 -25.06
CA PRO A 215 -49.88 -16.00 -26.06
C PRO A 215 -50.32 -15.46 -27.43
N PRO A 216 -49.78 -15.99 -28.56
CA PRO A 216 -50.26 -15.61 -29.88
C PRO A 216 -51.77 -15.88 -29.97
N ALA A 217 -52.52 -14.88 -30.45
CA ALA A 217 -53.96 -15.02 -30.69
C ALA A 217 -54.22 -16.18 -31.68
N PRO A 218 -55.32 -16.93 -31.50
CA PRO A 218 -55.64 -18.11 -32.31
C PRO A 218 -55.84 -17.78 -33.80
#